data_AF-A0A1W9UBM3-F1
#
_entry.id   AF-A0A1W9UBM3-F1
#
_cell.length_a   1.000
_cell.length_b   1.000
_cell.length_c   1.000
_cell.angle_alpha   90.00
_cell.angle_beta   90.00
_cell.angle_gamma   90.00
#
_symmetry.space_group_name_H-M   'P 1'
#
loop_
_entity.id
_entity.type
_entity.pdbx_description
1 polymer ?
#
loop_
_entity_poly.entity_id
_entity_poly.type
_entity_poly.pdbx_seq_one_letter_code
_entity_poly.pdbx_strand_id
1 'polypeptide(L)'
;MAGLQESLLPIFIEEAEEGLALIQKFVSTWEKAPQFITAEILEEARRAAHTIKGTAGLVKRMQSSAIAKELEELLDSFKADVQCSVTDIDTVINSHAQLVELLSLARAGEPEVAPNVDGERVGFGYHNEKSAEEDSLNASLTADLINDFALPFMMRLHQASTEVDESVKPVCCRFYFGGRQYYLPIEDVVEIAEKEEITILPYGPAYISGLINLRGNVVPVVSLAELEQRKVKFPSTYFLIIAKCGTDLMAFVSDQLPNLSLKAAGHKIDVEKFIEQYSVKA
;
A
#
# COMPACT_ATOMS: atom_id res chain seq x y z
N MET A 1 -19.55 -1.86 17.10
CA MET A 1 -18.87 -2.61 16.02
C MET A 1 -17.67 -1.80 15.61
N ALA A 2 -16.47 -2.28 15.93
CA ALA A 2 -15.22 -1.60 15.62
C ALA A 2 -15.10 -1.30 14.12
N GLY A 3 -14.69 -0.08 13.76
CA GLY A 3 -14.39 0.27 12.37
C GLY A 3 -13.20 -0.54 11.85
N LEU A 4 -13.08 -0.71 10.53
CA LEU A 4 -11.91 -1.33 9.87
C LEU A 4 -10.57 -0.73 10.35
N GLN A 5 -10.56 0.57 10.66
CA GLN A 5 -9.40 1.25 11.22
C GLN A 5 -9.01 0.69 12.59
N GLU A 6 -9.98 0.40 13.45
CA GLU A 6 -9.75 -0.20 14.77
C GLU A 6 -9.23 -1.64 14.67
N SER A 7 -9.59 -2.40 13.62
CA SER A 7 -9.07 -3.76 13.41
C SER A 7 -7.67 -3.82 12.80
N LEU A 8 -7.28 -2.79 12.06
CA LEU A 8 -5.95 -2.70 11.43
C LEU A 8 -4.94 -1.94 12.30
N LEU A 9 -5.41 -1.19 13.29
CA LEU A 9 -4.58 -0.44 14.23
C LEU A 9 -3.56 -1.32 14.98
N PRO A 10 -3.90 -2.53 15.48
CA PRO A 10 -2.91 -3.40 16.13
C PRO A 10 -1.76 -3.81 15.22
N ILE A 11 -2.04 -4.03 13.93
CA ILE A 11 -1.02 -4.42 12.95
C ILE A 11 -0.13 -3.24 12.61
N PHE A 12 -0.73 -2.06 12.41
CA PHE A 12 0.05 -0.82 12.26
C PHE A 12 0.99 -0.61 13.47
N ILE A 13 0.51 -0.83 14.70
CA ILE A 13 1.31 -0.69 15.91
C ILE A 13 2.50 -1.65 15.88
N GLU A 14 2.28 -2.93 15.59
CA GLU A 14 3.34 -3.94 15.50
C GLU A 14 4.40 -3.58 14.44
N GLU A 15 3.98 -3.26 13.22
CA GLU A 15 4.88 -2.87 12.11
C GLU A 15 5.66 -1.58 12.43
N ALA A 16 5.00 -0.61 13.07
CA ALA A 16 5.65 0.63 13.49
C ALA A 16 6.67 0.40 14.60
N GLU A 17 6.42 -0.54 15.52
CA GLU A 17 7.38 -0.92 16.55
C GLU A 17 8.63 -1.59 15.97
N GLU A 18 8.44 -2.56 15.07
CA GLU A 18 9.55 -3.21 14.35
C GLU A 18 10.35 -2.18 13.54
N GLY A 19 9.66 -1.33 12.78
CA GLY A 19 10.30 -0.31 11.94
C GLY A 19 11.06 0.75 12.75
N LEU A 20 10.48 1.27 13.84
CA LEU A 20 11.14 2.27 14.68
C LEU A 20 12.36 1.71 15.42
N ALA A 21 12.40 0.40 15.70
CA ALA A 21 13.59 -0.25 16.25
C ALA A 21 14.75 -0.27 15.24
N LEU A 22 14.46 -0.50 13.95
CA LEU A 22 15.46 -0.46 12.87
C LEU A 22 15.99 0.97 12.64
N ILE A 23 15.10 1.97 12.65
CA ILE A 23 15.51 3.38 12.56
C ILE A 23 16.35 3.77 13.78
N GLN A 24 15.99 3.34 15.00
CA GLN A 24 16.78 3.56 16.21
C GLN A 24 18.18 2.90 16.12
N LYS A 25 18.28 1.71 15.51
CA LYS A 25 19.56 1.03 15.26
C LYS A 25 20.44 1.87 14.33
N PHE A 26 19.88 2.44 13.25
CA PHE A 26 20.58 3.38 12.38
C PHE A 26 21.11 4.61 13.15
N VAL A 27 20.22 5.30 13.87
CA VAL A 27 20.58 6.49 14.70
C VAL A 27 21.67 6.16 15.72
N SER A 28 21.52 5.06 16.46
CA SER A 28 22.49 4.67 17.49
C SER A 28 23.85 4.30 16.91
N THR A 29 23.87 3.71 15.71
CA THR A 29 25.11 3.39 14.99
C THR A 29 25.77 4.68 14.51
N TRP A 30 24.98 5.64 14.03
CA TRP A 30 25.47 6.97 13.66
C TRP A 30 26.15 7.69 14.82
N GLU A 31 25.50 7.78 15.98
CA GLU A 31 26.03 8.54 17.12
C GLU A 31 27.31 7.92 17.69
N LYS A 32 27.38 6.59 17.74
CA LYS A 32 28.47 5.87 18.44
C LYS A 32 29.63 5.51 17.53
N ALA A 33 29.34 5.13 16.30
CA ALA A 33 30.34 4.64 15.36
C ALA A 33 29.85 4.77 13.91
N PRO A 34 29.77 6.00 13.37
CA PRO A 34 29.25 6.26 12.03
C PRO A 34 29.98 5.47 10.93
N GLN A 35 31.25 5.09 11.15
CA GLN A 35 32.03 4.26 10.24
C GLN A 35 31.50 2.83 10.05
N PHE A 36 30.57 2.36 10.90
CA PHE A 36 29.94 1.05 10.79
C PHE A 36 28.56 1.09 10.13
N ILE A 37 28.10 2.26 9.66
CA ILE A 37 26.89 2.33 8.85
C ILE A 37 27.18 1.69 7.50
N THR A 38 26.50 0.57 7.26
CA THR A 38 26.56 -0.15 5.98
C THR A 38 25.35 0.24 5.12
N ALA A 39 25.46 -0.01 3.80
CA ALA A 39 24.33 0.11 2.89
C ALA A 39 23.13 -0.74 3.34
N GLU A 40 23.37 -1.89 3.99
CA GLU A 40 22.33 -2.75 4.56
C GLU A 40 21.57 -2.06 5.70
N ILE A 41 22.26 -1.42 6.65
CA ILE A 41 21.61 -0.71 7.77
C ILE A 41 20.81 0.50 7.25
N LEU A 42 21.34 1.21 6.26
CA LEU A 42 20.65 2.32 5.62
C LEU A 42 19.38 1.85 4.89
N GLU A 43 19.48 0.75 4.13
CA GLU A 43 18.34 0.14 3.44
C GLU A 43 17.29 -0.42 4.41
N GLU A 44 17.70 -1.01 5.54
CA GLU A 44 16.79 -1.45 6.61
C GLU A 44 15.97 -0.27 7.16
N ALA A 45 16.63 0.86 7.47
CA ALA A 45 15.96 2.06 7.98
C ALA A 45 15.02 2.69 6.94
N ARG A 46 15.44 2.74 5.66
CA ARG A 46 14.62 3.26 4.56
C ARG A 46 13.37 2.42 4.35
N ARG A 47 13.52 1.09 4.32
CA ARG A 47 12.38 0.16 4.23
C ARG A 47 11.43 0.31 5.41
N ALA A 48 11.96 0.44 6.63
CA ALA A 48 11.15 0.66 7.82
C ALA A 48 10.29 1.95 7.72
N ALA A 49 10.89 3.07 7.30
CA ALA A 49 10.16 4.32 7.11
C ALA A 49 9.03 4.15 6.08
N HIS A 50 9.33 3.47 4.97
CA HIS A 50 8.35 3.15 3.94
C HIS A 50 7.20 2.25 4.44
N THR A 51 7.51 1.22 5.24
CA THR A 51 6.50 0.34 5.87
C THR A 51 5.52 1.16 6.70
N ILE A 52 6.06 2.02 7.56
CA ILE A 52 5.29 2.88 8.46
C ILE A 52 4.42 3.83 7.66
N LYS A 53 4.96 4.44 6.60
CA LYS A 53 4.21 5.30 5.68
C LYS A 53 2.97 4.59 5.11
N GLY A 54 3.17 3.37 4.59
CA GLY A 54 2.10 2.56 3.97
C GLY A 54 1.05 2.11 4.98
N THR A 55 1.46 1.49 6.08
CA THR A 55 0.55 0.95 7.09
C THR A 55 -0.20 2.05 7.84
N ALA A 56 0.44 3.19 8.15
CA ALA A 56 -0.21 4.37 8.71
C ALA A 56 -1.31 4.94 7.80
N GLY A 57 -1.04 4.98 6.49
CA GLY A 57 -2.02 5.40 5.48
C GLY A 57 -3.29 4.52 5.49
N LEU A 58 -3.12 3.20 5.62
CA LEU A 58 -4.22 2.24 5.69
C LEU A 58 -5.14 2.44 6.90
N VAL A 59 -4.57 2.84 8.05
CA VAL A 59 -5.34 3.11 9.29
C VAL A 59 -5.78 4.58 9.43
N LYS A 60 -5.48 5.42 8.43
CA LYS A 60 -5.70 6.89 8.41
C LYS A 60 -4.98 7.66 9.53
N ARG A 61 -3.80 7.19 9.91
CA ARG A 61 -2.86 7.92 10.76
C ARG A 61 -1.97 8.81 9.88
N MET A 62 -2.57 9.90 9.41
CA MET A 62 -2.02 10.74 8.34
C MET A 62 -0.73 11.47 8.74
N GLN A 63 -0.56 11.80 10.02
CA GLN A 63 0.67 12.44 10.51
C GLN A 63 1.82 11.44 10.55
N SER A 64 1.56 10.24 11.09
CA SER A 64 2.54 9.15 11.05
C SER A 64 2.96 8.85 9.61
N SER A 65 2.00 8.83 8.68
CA SER A 65 2.28 8.62 7.25
C SER A 65 3.12 9.74 6.63
N ALA A 66 2.81 11.00 6.94
CA ALA A 66 3.54 12.16 6.42
C ALA A 66 4.99 12.22 6.93
N ILE A 67 5.21 12.05 8.24
CA ILE A 67 6.55 12.07 8.83
C ILE A 67 7.39 10.90 8.31
N ALA A 68 6.77 9.71 8.18
CA ALA A 68 7.46 8.55 7.63
C ALA A 68 7.85 8.73 6.16
N LYS A 69 7.03 9.44 5.37
CA LYS A 69 7.38 9.83 4.00
C LYS A 69 8.58 10.78 3.98
N GLU A 70 8.57 11.84 4.78
CA GLU A 70 9.69 12.79 4.85
C GLU A 70 10.99 12.11 5.30
N LEU A 71 10.88 11.19 6.27
CA LEU A 71 12.01 10.38 6.73
C LEU A 71 12.54 9.45 5.63
N GLU A 72 11.66 8.80 4.87
CA GLU A 72 12.06 7.95 3.75
C GLU A 72 12.79 8.75 2.67
N GLU A 73 12.26 9.91 2.26
CA GLU A 73 12.89 10.80 1.26
C GLU A 73 14.27 11.29 1.74
N LEU A 74 14.40 11.60 3.03
CA LEU A 74 15.68 11.98 3.63
C LEU A 74 16.69 10.83 3.61
N LEU A 75 16.27 9.62 4.01
CA LEU A 75 17.13 8.44 4.00
C LEU A 75 17.54 8.03 2.57
N ASP A 76 16.66 8.21 1.58
CA ASP A 76 16.95 7.95 0.17
C ASP A 76 18.01 8.92 -0.40
N SER A 77 18.08 10.13 0.14
CA SER A 77 19.12 11.11 -0.23
C SER A 77 20.53 10.75 0.24
N PHE A 78 20.66 9.78 1.17
CA PHE A 78 21.95 9.40 1.73
C PHE A 78 22.72 8.52 0.73
N LYS A 79 23.97 8.90 0.44
CA LYS A 79 24.83 8.16 -0.50
C LYS A 79 25.59 7.03 0.22
N ALA A 80 25.93 5.98 -0.53
CA ALA A 80 26.65 4.80 -0.05
C ALA A 80 28.01 5.12 0.62
N ASP A 81 28.69 6.20 0.19
CA ASP A 81 29.82 6.80 0.90
C ASP A 81 29.29 7.90 1.84
N VAL A 82 28.72 7.47 2.96
CA VAL A 82 27.88 8.24 3.87
C VAL A 82 28.54 9.54 4.34
N GLN A 83 28.26 10.64 3.63
CA GLN A 83 28.49 12.02 4.10
C GLN A 83 27.13 12.65 4.38
N CYS A 84 26.47 12.23 5.47
CA CYS A 84 25.31 12.98 5.96
C CYS A 84 25.80 14.19 6.75
N SER A 85 25.13 15.32 6.56
CA SER A 85 25.37 16.47 7.41
C SER A 85 24.82 16.22 8.82
N VAL A 86 25.37 16.90 9.82
CA VAL A 86 24.85 16.83 11.20
C VAL A 86 23.36 17.23 11.24
N THR A 87 22.96 18.18 10.39
CA THR A 87 21.57 18.63 10.26
C THR A 87 20.63 17.57 9.70
N ASP A 88 21.08 16.71 8.79
CA ASP A 88 20.25 15.62 8.26
C ASP A 88 19.97 14.58 9.35
N ILE A 89 20.97 14.30 10.17
CA ILE A 89 20.84 13.33 11.25
C ILE A 89 19.97 13.84 12.38
N ASP A 90 20.10 15.12 12.74
CA ASP A 90 19.17 15.75 13.68
C ASP A 90 17.72 15.65 13.17
N THR A 91 17.52 15.77 11.86
CA THR A 91 16.19 15.59 11.24
C THR A 91 15.70 14.14 11.38
N VAL A 92 16.55 13.14 11.11
CA VAL A 92 16.21 11.71 11.34
C VAL A 92 15.83 11.44 12.79
N ILE A 93 16.61 11.97 13.75
CA ILE A 93 16.35 11.81 15.19
C ILE A 93 15.01 12.45 15.57
N ASN A 94 14.72 13.65 15.07
CA ASN A 94 13.47 14.34 15.35
C ASN A 94 12.26 13.60 14.75
N SER A 95 12.35 13.14 13.50
CA SER A 95 11.29 12.34 12.86
C SER A 95 11.04 11.03 13.60
N HIS A 96 12.10 10.33 14.04
CA HIS A 96 11.97 9.12 14.85
C HIS A 96 11.25 9.39 16.17
N ALA A 97 11.65 10.44 16.90
CA ALA A 97 11.02 10.82 18.17
C ALA A 97 9.53 11.16 18.01
N GLN A 98 9.18 11.91 16.96
CA GLN A 98 7.78 12.22 16.65
C GLN A 98 6.96 10.97 16.32
N LEU A 99 7.51 10.04 15.52
CA LEU A 99 6.84 8.78 15.21
C LEU A 99 6.63 7.91 16.46
N VAL A 100 7.59 7.89 17.39
CA VAL A 100 7.43 7.20 18.69
C VAL A 100 6.29 7.82 19.51
N GLU A 101 6.18 9.15 19.53
CA GLU A 101 5.08 9.84 20.21
C GLU A 101 3.74 9.51 19.57
N LEU A 102 3.63 9.57 18.24
CA LEU A 102 2.41 9.24 17.51
C LEU A 102 2.01 7.76 17.66
N LEU A 103 2.98 6.85 17.76
CA LEU A 103 2.77 5.44 18.07
C LEU A 103 2.23 5.26 19.51
N SER A 104 2.71 6.06 20.47
CA SER A 104 2.18 6.03 21.84
C SER A 104 0.69 6.42 21.88
N LEU A 105 0.28 7.41 21.08
CA LEU A 105 -1.12 7.78 20.89
C LEU A 105 -1.91 6.64 20.23
N ALA A 106 -1.33 5.97 19.24
CA ALA A 106 -1.96 4.82 18.58
C ALA A 106 -2.24 3.67 19.57
N ARG A 107 -1.28 3.36 20.44
CA ARG A 107 -1.43 2.36 21.51
C ARG A 107 -2.51 2.73 22.52
N ALA A 108 -2.66 4.02 22.81
CA ALA A 108 -3.73 4.52 23.67
C ALA A 108 -5.11 4.55 22.99
N GLY A 109 -5.19 4.25 21.68
CA GLY A 109 -6.42 4.38 20.89
C GLY A 109 -6.80 5.83 20.58
N GLU A 110 -5.89 6.76 20.81
CA GLU A 110 -6.13 8.20 20.64
C GLU A 110 -5.90 8.63 19.17
N PRO A 111 -6.73 9.55 18.67
CA PRO A 111 -6.55 10.13 17.35
C PRO A 111 -5.29 10.99 17.31
N GLU A 112 -4.70 11.13 16.12
CA GLU A 112 -3.62 12.10 15.91
C GLU A 112 -4.19 13.52 15.96
N VAL A 113 -3.62 14.37 16.81
CA VAL A 113 -4.07 15.76 16.97
C VAL A 113 -3.67 16.52 15.71
N ALA A 114 -4.64 16.85 14.83
CA ALA A 114 -4.39 17.66 13.63
C ALA A 114 -3.43 18.83 13.95
N PRO A 115 -2.41 19.10 13.11
CA PRO A 115 -1.43 20.13 13.44
C PRO A 115 -2.19 21.44 13.70
N ASN A 116 -2.04 22.00 14.90
CA ASN A 116 -2.61 23.28 15.24
C ASN A 116 -2.12 24.30 14.20
N VAL A 117 -3.04 24.84 13.40
CA VAL A 117 -2.73 25.86 12.39
C VAL A 117 -2.39 27.21 13.05
N ASP A 118 -2.45 27.29 14.38
CA ASP A 118 -2.12 28.47 15.15
C ASP A 118 -0.82 28.26 15.96
N GLY A 119 0.27 28.77 15.41
CA GLY A 119 1.29 29.47 16.20
C GLY A 119 2.46 28.67 16.77
N GLU A 120 3.31 28.08 15.93
CA GLU A 120 4.77 28.29 15.92
C GLU A 120 5.37 27.51 14.75
N ARG A 121 5.62 28.23 13.66
CA ARG A 121 6.32 27.70 12.49
C ARG A 121 7.80 27.56 12.84
N VAL A 122 8.25 26.35 13.13
CA VAL A 122 9.64 25.98 12.80
C VAL A 122 9.61 25.59 11.33
N GLY A 123 10.03 26.52 10.49
CA GLY A 123 9.68 26.53 9.07
C GLY A 123 10.29 25.40 8.27
N PHE A 124 9.47 24.75 7.45
CA PHE A 124 9.91 24.13 6.20
C PHE A 124 8.93 24.52 5.10
N GLY A 125 9.48 25.13 4.06
CA GLY A 125 8.73 25.83 3.04
C GLY A 125 8.03 24.86 2.10
N TYR A 126 6.70 25.03 1.96
CA TYR A 126 5.99 24.60 0.77
C TYR A 126 6.53 25.40 -0.43
N HIS A 127 7.49 24.86 -1.17
CA HIS A 127 7.76 25.32 -2.52
C HIS A 127 6.90 24.52 -3.48
N ASN A 128 5.82 25.17 -3.91
CA ASN A 128 5.00 24.75 -5.02
C ASN A 128 5.63 25.32 -6.29
N GLU A 129 6.61 24.61 -6.86
CA GLU A 129 7.04 24.85 -8.23
C GLU A 129 6.78 23.58 -9.06
N LYS A 130 5.83 23.71 -9.98
CA LYS A 130 5.53 22.72 -11.01
C LYS A 130 6.68 22.68 -12.01
N SER A 131 7.29 21.51 -12.23
CA SER A 131 7.99 21.19 -13.47
C SER A 131 7.73 19.76 -13.90
N ALA A 132 7.37 19.61 -15.17
CA ALA A 132 6.77 18.43 -15.80
C ALA A 132 7.77 17.29 -16.12
N GLU A 133 8.81 17.09 -15.30
CA GLU A 133 9.86 16.08 -15.55
C GLU A 133 9.91 14.98 -14.46
N GLU A 134 9.12 15.07 -13.38
CA GLU A 134 9.09 14.09 -12.27
C GLU A 134 8.12 12.90 -12.48
N ASP A 135 7.24 12.96 -13.49
CA ASP A 135 6.17 11.96 -13.72
C ASP A 135 6.69 10.60 -14.24
N SER A 136 7.93 10.50 -14.72
CA SER A 136 8.47 9.24 -15.27
C SER A 136 9.31 8.42 -14.28
N LEU A 137 9.87 9.03 -13.23
CA LEU A 137 10.61 8.28 -12.19
C LEU A 137 9.71 7.82 -11.04
N ASN A 138 8.71 8.62 -10.68
CA ASN A 138 7.81 8.30 -9.57
C ASN A 138 6.90 7.09 -9.85
N ALA A 139 6.58 6.81 -11.12
CA ALA A 139 5.75 5.66 -11.51
C ALA A 139 6.46 4.31 -11.35
N SER A 140 7.79 4.27 -11.38
CA SER A 140 8.56 3.05 -11.18
C SER A 140 8.71 2.72 -9.70
N LEU A 141 8.85 3.73 -8.84
CA LEU A 141 9.01 3.55 -7.39
C LEU A 141 7.70 3.13 -6.70
N THR A 142 6.53 3.53 -7.23
CA THR A 142 5.22 3.17 -6.66
C THR A 142 4.80 1.71 -6.86
N ALA A 143 5.31 1.03 -7.88
CA ALA A 143 5.01 -0.39 -8.13
C ALA A 143 5.74 -1.33 -7.15
N ASP A 144 6.93 -0.94 -6.71
CA ASP A 144 7.70 -1.67 -5.69
C ASP A 144 7.13 -1.42 -4.28
N LEU A 145 6.56 -0.22 -4.03
CA LEU A 145 5.92 0.19 -2.78
C LEU A 145 4.78 -0.74 -2.32
N ILE A 146 4.00 -1.26 -3.26
CA ILE A 146 2.83 -2.09 -2.97
C ILE A 146 3.24 -3.57 -2.87
N ASN A 147 4.22 -3.99 -3.68
CA ASN A 147 4.66 -5.38 -3.74
C ASN A 147 5.56 -5.81 -2.57
N ASP A 148 6.40 -4.92 -2.03
CA ASP A 148 7.26 -5.25 -0.88
C ASP A 148 6.51 -5.31 0.46
N PHE A 149 5.37 -4.63 0.58
CA PHE A 149 4.63 -4.52 1.83
C PHE A 149 3.31 -5.28 1.86
N ALA A 150 2.55 -5.26 0.77
CA ALA A 150 1.24 -5.90 0.77
C ALA A 150 1.37 -7.42 0.93
N LEU A 151 2.36 -8.07 0.34
CA LEU A 151 2.53 -9.53 0.41
C LEU A 151 2.91 -10.04 1.82
N PRO A 152 3.95 -9.52 2.51
CA PRO A 152 4.24 -9.89 3.89
C PRO A 152 3.10 -9.54 4.85
N PHE A 153 2.45 -8.39 4.66
CA PHE A 153 1.28 -7.95 5.43
C PHE A 153 0.07 -8.87 5.22
N MET A 154 -0.20 -9.27 3.96
CA MET A 154 -1.24 -10.24 3.60
C MET A 154 -0.95 -11.64 4.17
N MET A 155 0.32 -12.06 4.19
CA MET A 155 0.74 -13.33 4.80
C MET A 155 0.58 -13.32 6.33
N ARG A 156 0.93 -12.22 7.01
CA ARG A 156 0.73 -12.07 8.47
C ARG A 156 -0.74 -11.99 8.85
N LEU A 157 -1.57 -11.32 8.05
CA LEU A 157 -3.04 -11.34 8.21
C LEU A 157 -3.59 -12.77 8.12
N HIS A 158 -3.11 -13.58 7.16
CA HIS A 158 -3.49 -14.98 7.04
C HIS A 158 -3.04 -15.79 8.27
N GLN A 159 -1.83 -15.57 8.79
CA GLN A 159 -1.30 -16.27 9.97
C GLN A 159 -2.05 -15.90 11.27
N ALA A 160 -2.35 -14.62 11.48
CA ALA A 160 -3.19 -14.16 12.60
C ALA A 160 -4.63 -14.70 12.52
N SER A 161 -5.08 -15.11 11.32
CA SER A 161 -6.38 -15.75 11.09
C SER A 161 -6.35 -17.27 11.28
N THR A 162 -5.18 -17.91 11.27
CA THR A 162 -5.02 -19.37 11.37
C THR A 162 -5.04 -19.91 12.80
N GLU A 163 -4.97 -19.06 13.82
CA GLU A 163 -5.36 -19.44 15.18
C GLU A 163 -6.89 -19.34 15.27
N VAL A 164 -7.56 -20.50 15.30
CA VAL A 164 -9.02 -20.64 15.19
C VAL A 164 -9.74 -19.89 16.32
N ASP A 165 -10.25 -18.70 16.00
CA ASP A 165 -11.41 -18.09 16.64
C ASP A 165 -12.49 -17.82 15.58
N GLU A 166 -13.62 -18.51 15.70
CA GLU A 166 -14.81 -18.42 14.82
C GLU A 166 -15.47 -17.02 14.81
N SER A 167 -14.85 -16.02 15.47
CA SER A 167 -15.33 -14.65 15.58
C SER A 167 -14.65 -13.64 14.63
N VAL A 168 -13.55 -14.02 13.96
CA VAL A 168 -12.83 -13.13 13.03
C VAL A 168 -13.57 -13.06 11.69
N LYS A 169 -14.13 -11.88 11.38
CA LYS A 169 -14.84 -11.66 10.11
C LYS A 169 -13.85 -11.74 8.95
N PRO A 170 -14.17 -12.44 7.85
CA PRO A 170 -13.26 -12.55 6.70
C PRO A 170 -13.01 -11.17 6.10
N VAL A 171 -11.73 -10.82 5.94
CA VAL A 171 -11.29 -9.60 5.26
C VAL A 171 -11.59 -9.76 3.76
N CYS A 172 -12.09 -8.69 3.12
CA CYS A 172 -12.36 -8.62 1.69
C CYS A 172 -11.68 -7.39 1.08
N CYS A 173 -11.20 -7.51 -0.15
CA CYS A 173 -10.80 -6.38 -0.96
C CYS A 173 -12.05 -5.78 -1.61
N ARG A 174 -12.30 -4.50 -1.35
CA ARG A 174 -13.39 -3.74 -1.97
C ARG A 174 -12.84 -2.73 -2.95
N PHE A 175 -13.59 -2.50 -4.01
CA PHE A 175 -13.18 -1.57 -5.04
C PHE A 175 -14.39 -1.04 -5.79
N TYR A 176 -14.17 -0.04 -6.64
CA TYR A 176 -15.23 0.60 -7.40
C TYR A 176 -14.92 0.52 -8.89
N PHE A 177 -15.96 0.32 -9.70
CA PHE A 177 -15.83 0.46 -11.14
C PHE A 177 -17.10 1.05 -11.75
N GLY A 178 -16.94 2.24 -12.33
CA GLY A 178 -18.06 2.99 -12.91
C GLY A 178 -19.10 3.31 -11.86
N GLY A 179 -18.66 3.75 -10.68
CA GLY A 179 -19.52 4.13 -9.55
C GLY A 179 -20.24 2.98 -8.85
N ARG A 180 -19.97 1.71 -9.20
CA ARG A 180 -20.52 0.53 -8.52
C ARG A 180 -19.46 -0.10 -7.64
N GLN A 181 -19.85 -0.46 -6.42
CA GLN A 181 -18.98 -1.12 -5.46
C GLN A 181 -18.98 -2.64 -5.64
N TYR A 182 -17.79 -3.21 -5.63
CA TYR A 182 -17.52 -4.64 -5.68
C TYR A 182 -16.68 -5.08 -4.50
N TYR A 183 -16.67 -6.38 -4.22
CA TYR A 183 -15.72 -6.97 -3.30
C TYR A 183 -15.38 -8.41 -3.63
N LEU A 184 -14.20 -8.84 -3.21
CA LEU A 184 -13.72 -10.22 -3.28
C LEU A 184 -13.07 -10.60 -1.94
N PRO A 185 -13.16 -11.86 -1.49
CA PRO A 185 -12.39 -12.34 -0.34
C PRO A 185 -10.91 -12.01 -0.51
N ILE A 186 -10.23 -11.63 0.58
CA ILE A 186 -8.80 -11.30 0.50
C ILE A 186 -7.95 -12.50 0.06
N GLU A 187 -8.40 -13.72 0.39
CA GLU A 187 -7.74 -14.99 0.04
C GLU A 187 -7.65 -15.22 -1.47
N ASP A 188 -8.59 -14.65 -2.21
CA ASP A 188 -8.65 -14.74 -3.68
C ASP A 188 -7.79 -13.65 -4.33
N VAL A 189 -7.39 -12.59 -3.60
CA VAL A 189 -6.57 -11.50 -4.13
C VAL A 189 -5.10 -11.94 -4.12
N VAL A 190 -4.44 -11.81 -5.26
CA VAL A 190 -3.00 -12.04 -5.42
C VAL A 190 -2.25 -10.72 -5.32
N GLU A 191 -2.72 -9.72 -6.05
CA GLU A 191 -2.01 -8.46 -6.23
C GLU A 191 -2.99 -7.33 -6.56
N ILE A 192 -2.62 -6.10 -6.23
CA ILE A 192 -3.27 -4.90 -6.73
C ILE A 192 -2.21 -4.11 -7.49
N ALA A 193 -2.37 -3.99 -8.81
CA ALA A 193 -1.44 -3.29 -9.67
C ALA A 193 -2.02 -1.94 -10.12
N GLU A 194 -1.21 -0.90 -10.15
CA GLU A 194 -1.62 0.41 -10.65
C GLU A 194 -1.20 0.58 -12.11
N LYS A 195 -2.14 0.96 -12.98
CA LYS A 195 -1.88 1.40 -14.36
C LYS A 195 -1.05 0.42 -15.23
N GLU A 196 -1.18 -0.87 -15.00
CA GLU A 196 -0.61 -1.89 -15.88
C GLU A 196 -1.16 -1.77 -17.31
N GLU A 197 -0.28 -1.77 -18.32
CA GLU A 197 -0.68 -1.60 -19.71
C GLU A 197 -1.49 -2.80 -20.19
N ILE A 198 -2.76 -2.55 -20.50
CA ILE A 198 -3.66 -3.57 -21.01
C ILE A 198 -3.46 -3.70 -22.52
N THR A 199 -2.91 -4.83 -22.95
CA THR A 199 -2.85 -5.21 -24.37
C THR A 199 -4.24 -5.61 -24.83
N ILE A 200 -4.86 -4.76 -25.66
CA ILE A 200 -6.22 -4.99 -26.17
C ILE A 200 -6.23 -6.25 -27.05
N LEU A 201 -7.16 -7.16 -26.78
CA LEU A 201 -7.34 -8.38 -27.56
C LEU A 201 -8.26 -8.11 -28.77
N PRO A 202 -7.75 -8.11 -30.02
CA PRO A 202 -8.61 -7.94 -31.19
C PRO A 202 -9.58 -9.11 -31.30
N TYR A 203 -10.85 -8.81 -31.58
CA TYR A 203 -11.94 -9.80 -31.68
C TYR A 203 -12.21 -10.61 -30.39
N GLY A 204 -11.67 -10.17 -29.25
CA GLY A 204 -11.96 -10.75 -27.95
C GLY A 204 -13.44 -10.55 -27.55
N PRO A 205 -13.95 -11.38 -26.63
CA PRO A 205 -15.26 -11.13 -26.03
C PRO A 205 -15.32 -9.73 -25.41
N ALA A 206 -16.45 -9.03 -25.53
CA ALA A 206 -16.59 -7.64 -25.07
C ALA A 206 -16.30 -7.45 -23.57
N TYR A 207 -16.48 -8.50 -22.76
CA TYR A 207 -16.18 -8.48 -21.33
C TYR A 207 -14.69 -8.60 -21.00
N ILE A 208 -13.83 -8.87 -21.99
CA ILE A 208 -12.38 -8.87 -21.83
C ILE A 208 -11.86 -7.52 -22.34
N SER A 209 -11.39 -6.68 -21.40
CA SER A 209 -10.77 -5.39 -21.72
C SER A 209 -9.42 -5.57 -22.43
N GLY A 210 -8.77 -6.72 -22.22
CA GLY A 210 -7.52 -7.12 -22.84
C GLY A 210 -6.74 -8.07 -21.95
N LEU A 211 -5.43 -8.12 -22.14
CA LEU A 211 -4.49 -8.97 -21.43
C LEU A 211 -3.39 -8.12 -20.80
N ILE A 212 -2.89 -8.54 -19.64
CA ILE A 212 -1.66 -8.01 -19.04
C ILE A 212 -0.64 -9.13 -18.90
N ASN A 213 0.64 -8.76 -18.76
CA ASN A 213 1.70 -9.70 -18.46
C ASN A 213 2.11 -9.54 -16.99
N LEU A 214 1.66 -10.45 -16.13
CA LEU A 214 2.02 -10.46 -14.72
C LEU A 214 3.14 -11.46 -14.46
N ARG A 215 4.38 -10.96 -14.40
CA ARG A 215 5.59 -11.76 -14.12
C ARG A 215 5.75 -12.98 -15.06
N GLY A 216 5.39 -12.82 -16.33
CA GLY A 216 5.45 -13.88 -17.34
C GLY A 216 4.15 -14.68 -17.50
N ASN A 217 3.14 -14.44 -16.65
CA ASN A 217 1.81 -15.02 -16.81
C ASN A 217 0.90 -14.06 -17.58
N VAL A 218 0.25 -14.58 -18.61
CA VAL A 218 -0.75 -13.82 -19.37
C VAL A 218 -2.05 -13.82 -18.55
N VAL A 219 -2.45 -12.67 -18.05
CA VAL A 219 -3.63 -12.51 -17.19
C VAL A 219 -4.71 -11.74 -17.95
N PRO A 220 -5.92 -12.31 -18.13
CA PRO A 220 -7.04 -11.59 -18.73
C PRO A 220 -7.59 -10.51 -17.81
N VAL A 221 -7.86 -9.33 -18.37
CA VAL A 221 -8.50 -8.22 -17.66
C VAL A 221 -9.98 -8.17 -17.99
N VAL A 222 -10.81 -8.37 -16.97
CA VAL A 222 -12.25 -8.47 -17.07
C VAL A 222 -12.91 -7.12 -16.79
N SER A 223 -13.78 -6.69 -17.71
CA SER A 223 -14.67 -5.53 -17.51
C SER A 223 -15.97 -5.98 -16.83
N LEU A 224 -16.09 -5.66 -15.55
CA LEU A 224 -17.33 -5.92 -14.79
C LEU A 224 -18.52 -5.12 -15.33
N ALA A 225 -18.27 -3.95 -15.91
CA ALA A 225 -19.33 -3.16 -16.51
C ALA A 225 -19.93 -3.86 -17.74
N GLU A 226 -19.08 -4.43 -18.61
CA GLU A 226 -19.54 -5.14 -19.81
C GLU A 226 -20.31 -6.42 -19.46
N LEU A 227 -19.85 -7.17 -18.44
CA LEU A 227 -20.59 -8.33 -17.92
C LEU A 227 -21.98 -7.98 -17.41
N GLU A 228 -22.10 -6.81 -16.77
CA GLU A 228 -23.36 -6.29 -16.25
C GLU A 228 -24.13 -5.45 -17.28
N GLN A 229 -23.66 -5.37 -18.53
CA GLN A 229 -24.26 -4.57 -19.60
C GLN A 229 -24.40 -3.08 -19.25
N ARG A 230 -23.47 -2.56 -18.44
CA ARG A 230 -23.40 -1.15 -18.06
C ARG A 230 -22.45 -0.40 -19.00
N LYS A 231 -22.90 0.76 -19.48
CA LYS A 231 -22.04 1.69 -20.23
C LYS A 231 -21.19 2.51 -19.28
N VAL A 232 -19.98 2.03 -19.02
CA VAL A 232 -18.96 2.72 -18.22
C VAL A 232 -17.78 3.06 -19.12
N LYS A 233 -17.34 4.32 -19.08
CA LYS A 233 -16.13 4.71 -19.79
C LYS A 233 -14.92 4.16 -19.04
N PHE A 234 -14.01 3.52 -19.76
CA PHE A 234 -12.74 3.08 -19.18
C PHE A 234 -11.98 4.30 -18.62
N PRO A 235 -11.58 4.27 -17.33
CA PRO A 235 -10.94 5.41 -16.70
C PRO A 235 -9.49 5.59 -17.21
N SER A 236 -9.00 6.83 -17.22
CA SER A 236 -7.61 7.14 -17.61
C SER A 236 -6.57 6.69 -16.57
N THR A 237 -7.02 6.54 -15.33
CA THR A 237 -6.24 6.04 -14.19
C THR A 237 -7.05 4.91 -13.56
N TYR A 238 -6.43 3.76 -13.34
CA TYR A 238 -7.10 2.59 -12.79
C TYR A 238 -6.13 1.71 -12.01
N PHE A 239 -6.73 0.87 -11.17
CA PHE A 239 -6.07 -0.22 -10.49
C PHE A 239 -6.61 -1.53 -11.05
N LEU A 240 -5.76 -2.54 -11.12
CA LEU A 240 -6.13 -3.91 -11.43
C LEU A 240 -6.08 -4.71 -10.14
N ILE A 241 -7.18 -5.37 -9.81
CA ILE A 241 -7.21 -6.36 -8.74
C ILE A 241 -6.99 -7.71 -9.37
N ILE A 242 -5.82 -8.30 -9.15
CA ILE A 242 -5.46 -9.61 -9.64
C ILE A 242 -6.01 -10.61 -8.64
N ALA A 243 -6.88 -11.49 -9.11
CA ALA A 243 -7.44 -12.57 -8.34
C ALA A 243 -7.01 -13.93 -8.89
N LYS A 244 -6.90 -14.92 -8.00
CA LYS A 244 -6.66 -16.32 -8.34
C LYS A 244 -7.90 -17.16 -8.06
N CYS A 245 -8.08 -18.21 -8.84
CA CYS A 245 -8.92 -19.34 -8.48
C CYS A 245 -8.24 -20.62 -8.99
N GLY A 246 -7.81 -21.47 -8.05
CA GLY A 246 -6.92 -22.59 -8.39
C GLY A 246 -5.58 -22.10 -8.93
N THR A 247 -5.24 -22.51 -10.16
CA THR A 247 -4.02 -22.09 -10.87
C THR A 247 -4.23 -20.90 -11.80
N ASP A 248 -5.48 -20.53 -12.04
CA ASP A 248 -5.83 -19.52 -13.04
C ASP A 248 -5.87 -18.13 -12.39
N LEU A 249 -5.41 -17.14 -13.16
CA LEU A 249 -5.37 -15.73 -12.76
C LEU A 249 -6.31 -14.90 -13.62
N MET A 250 -6.87 -13.84 -13.04
CA MET A 250 -7.62 -12.82 -13.75
C MET A 250 -7.48 -11.47 -13.06
N ALA A 251 -7.71 -10.39 -13.81
CA ALA A 251 -7.68 -9.03 -13.28
C ALA A 251 -9.04 -8.34 -13.41
N PHE A 252 -9.41 -7.56 -12.39
CA PHE A 252 -10.59 -6.70 -12.41
C PHE A 252 -10.18 -5.23 -12.38
N VAL A 253 -10.83 -4.40 -13.18
CA VAL A 253 -10.55 -2.96 -13.22
C VAL A 253 -11.25 -2.25 -12.06
N SER A 254 -10.53 -1.34 -11.42
CA SER A 254 -11.05 -0.38 -10.45
C SER A 254 -10.71 1.05 -10.86
N ASP A 255 -11.67 1.96 -10.70
CA ASP A 255 -11.49 3.39 -10.96
C ASP A 255 -10.86 4.14 -9.78
N GLN A 256 -10.76 3.49 -8.61
CA GLN A 256 -10.20 4.03 -7.38
C GLN A 256 -9.28 3.02 -6.71
N LEU A 257 -8.43 3.49 -5.79
CA LEU A 257 -7.58 2.60 -5.00
C LEU A 257 -8.46 1.60 -4.21
N PRO A 258 -8.27 0.28 -4.39
CA PRO A 258 -9.00 -0.71 -3.62
C PRO A 258 -8.71 -0.61 -2.12
N ASN A 259 -9.70 -0.98 -1.31
CA ASN A 259 -9.67 -0.88 0.13
C ASN A 259 -10.01 -2.23 0.78
N LEU A 260 -9.18 -2.70 1.70
CA LEU A 260 -9.45 -3.92 2.47
C LEU A 260 -10.54 -3.69 3.51
N SER A 261 -11.35 -4.69 3.85
CA SER A 261 -12.51 -4.51 4.74
C SER A 261 -13.02 -5.78 5.39
N LEU A 262 -13.41 -5.71 6.65
CA LEU A 262 -14.16 -6.78 7.35
C LEU A 262 -15.65 -6.83 7.01
N LYS A 263 -16.19 -5.78 6.37
CA LYS A 263 -17.58 -5.73 5.90
C LYS A 263 -17.62 -6.02 4.40
N ALA A 264 -18.18 -7.17 4.06
CA ALA A 264 -18.68 -7.46 2.72
C ALA A 264 -19.81 -6.47 2.41
N ALA A 265 -19.54 -5.56 1.49
CA ALA A 265 -20.50 -4.56 1.03
C ALA A 265 -20.26 -4.32 -0.46
N GLY A 266 -21.35 -4.16 -1.21
CA GLY A 266 -21.30 -4.12 -2.67
C GLY A 266 -21.54 -5.51 -3.28
N HIS A 267 -21.18 -5.66 -4.54
CA HIS A 267 -21.41 -6.89 -5.29
C HIS A 267 -20.25 -7.85 -5.08
N LYS A 268 -20.54 -9.05 -4.55
CA LYS A 268 -19.52 -10.09 -4.42
C LYS A 268 -19.09 -10.52 -5.81
N ILE A 269 -17.78 -10.55 -6.03
CA ILE A 269 -17.20 -11.24 -7.16
C ILE A 269 -16.91 -12.66 -6.73
N ASP A 270 -17.55 -13.58 -7.43
CA ASP A 270 -17.38 -15.01 -7.27
C ASP A 270 -16.43 -15.48 -8.38
N VAL A 271 -15.13 -15.44 -8.07
CA VAL A 271 -14.05 -15.70 -9.05
C VAL A 271 -14.19 -17.12 -9.60
N GLU A 272 -14.54 -18.08 -8.75
CA GLU A 272 -14.74 -19.49 -9.12
C GLU A 272 -15.87 -19.65 -10.14
N LYS A 273 -17.05 -19.10 -9.88
CA LYS A 273 -18.16 -19.13 -10.86
C LYS A 273 -17.80 -18.42 -12.16
N PHE A 274 -16.98 -17.38 -12.09
CA PHE A 274 -16.56 -16.65 -13.27
C PHE A 274 -15.64 -17.50 -14.18
N ILE A 275 -14.65 -18.17 -13.61
CA ILE A 275 -13.79 -19.12 -14.35
C ILE A 275 -14.62 -20.25 -14.93
N GLU A 276 -15.51 -20.86 -14.14
CA GLU A 276 -16.34 -21.97 -14.61
C GLU A 276 -17.22 -21.59 -15.81
N GLN A 277 -17.74 -20.36 -15.82
CA GLN A 277 -18.66 -19.88 -16.84
C GLN A 277 -17.96 -19.27 -18.06
N TYR A 278 -16.76 -18.71 -17.91
CA TYR A 278 -16.10 -17.89 -18.94
C TYR A 278 -14.66 -18.29 -19.26
N SER A 279 -14.11 -19.35 -18.65
CA SER A 279 -12.83 -19.91 -19.10
C SER A 279 -12.94 -20.35 -20.55
N VAL A 280 -12.13 -19.73 -21.39
CA VAL A 280 -11.78 -20.28 -22.70
C VAL A 280 -10.97 -21.54 -22.40
N LYS A 281 -11.64 -22.69 -22.35
CA LYS A 281 -10.93 -23.98 -22.41
C LYS A 281 -10.13 -23.97 -23.71
N ALA A 282 -8.81 -23.94 -23.58
CA ALA A 282 -7.90 -24.17 -24.69
C ALA A 282 -8.17 -25.55 -25.33
#